data_AF-A0A2S5R8X4-F1
#
_entry.id   AF-A0A2S5R8X4-F1
#
_cell.length_a   1.000
_cell.length_b   1.000
_cell.length_c   1.000
_cell.angle_alpha   90.00
_cell.angle_beta   90.00
_cell.angle_gamma   90.00
#
_symmetry.space_group_name_H-M   'P 1'
#
loop_
_entity.id
_entity.type
_entity.pdbx_description
1 polymer ?
#
loop_
_entity_poly.entity_id
_entity_poly.type
_entity_poly.pdbx_seq_one_letter_code
_entity_poly.pdbx_strand_id
1 'polypeptide(L)'
;MLIKPDLKDEKIIACLRDAYGFTVEKIAFLLLGADFNTAVYRVTTNNGSDYFLKLTSGEFLQASVSVPKYLVDLGIKQVIAPILTKLG
;
A
#
# COMPACT_ATOMS: atom_id res chain seq x y z
N MET A 1 -5.79 -7.69 9.03
CA MET A 1 -6.21 -9.06 8.65
C MET A 1 -5.01 -9.98 8.82
N LEU A 2 -5.16 -11.04 9.61
CA LEU A 2 -4.10 -12.04 9.83
C LEU A 2 -4.22 -13.24 8.89
N ILE A 3 -5.13 -13.18 7.92
CA ILE A 3 -5.36 -14.21 6.91
C ILE A 3 -5.27 -13.51 5.55
N LYS A 4 -4.59 -14.14 4.60
CA LYS A 4 -4.50 -13.63 3.23
C LYS A 4 -5.91 -13.64 2.62
N PRO A 5 -6.41 -12.51 2.11
CA PRO A 5 -7.71 -12.45 1.45
C PRO A 5 -7.71 -13.33 0.20
N ASP A 6 -8.89 -13.82 -0.19
CA ASP A 6 -9.11 -14.52 -1.46
C ASP A 6 -9.11 -13.52 -2.63
N LEU A 7 -7.94 -12.92 -2.85
CA LEU A 7 -7.65 -12.02 -3.95
C LEU A 7 -6.34 -12.49 -4.60
N LYS A 8 -6.43 -12.76 -5.90
CA LYS A 8 -5.28 -13.12 -6.72
C LYS A 8 -4.23 -12.01 -6.72
N ASP A 9 -2.99 -12.38 -6.45
CA ASP A 9 -1.86 -11.44 -6.38
C ASP A 9 -1.67 -10.70 -7.72
N GLU A 10 -2.00 -11.32 -8.85
CA GLU A 10 -1.93 -10.71 -10.19
C GLU A 10 -2.85 -9.50 -10.33
N LYS A 11 -4.00 -9.48 -9.64
CA LYS A 11 -4.89 -8.30 -9.63
C LYS A 11 -4.25 -7.13 -8.89
N ILE A 12 -3.56 -7.42 -7.78
CA ILE A 12 -2.82 -6.42 -7.02
C ILE A 12 -1.67 -5.87 -7.87
N ILE A 13 -0.90 -6.76 -8.51
CA ILE A 13 0.22 -6.39 -9.40
C ILE A 13 -0.26 -5.50 -10.56
N ALA A 14 -1.37 -5.86 -11.20
CA ALA A 14 -1.96 -5.04 -12.27
C ALA A 14 -2.33 -3.64 -11.77
N CYS A 15 -2.99 -3.55 -10.61
CA CYS A 15 -3.33 -2.27 -10.00
C CYS A 15 -2.08 -1.41 -9.70
N LEU A 16 -1.02 -2.01 -9.16
CA LEU A 16 0.24 -1.30 -8.88
C LEU A 16 0.91 -0.77 -10.15
N ARG A 17 0.94 -1.57 -11.22
CA ARG A 17 1.45 -1.11 -12.52
C ARG A 17 0.61 0.04 -13.08
N ASP A 18 -0.71 -0.10 -13.05
CA ASP A 18 -1.61 0.81 -13.74
C ASP A 18 -1.69 2.15 -12.98
N ALA A 19 -1.88 2.12 -11.65
CA ALA A 19 -2.04 3.31 -10.82
C ALA A 19 -0.72 3.95 -10.34
N TYR A 20 0.34 3.16 -10.08
CA TYR A 20 1.61 3.65 -9.53
C TYR A 20 2.78 3.54 -10.52
N GLY A 21 2.67 2.73 -11.56
CA GLY A 21 3.76 2.53 -12.53
C GLY A 21 4.82 1.55 -12.03
N PHE A 22 4.53 0.78 -10.98
CA PHE A 22 5.46 -0.20 -10.45
C PHE A 22 5.48 -1.47 -11.28
N THR A 23 6.69 -1.93 -11.60
CA THR A 23 6.93 -3.27 -12.12
C THR A 23 7.29 -4.18 -10.94
N VAL A 24 6.33 -5.01 -10.53
CA VAL A 24 6.47 -5.88 -9.36
C VAL A 24 7.20 -7.17 -9.74
N GLU A 25 8.28 -7.47 -9.05
CA GLU A 25 9.01 -8.74 -9.16
C GLU A 25 8.43 -9.79 -8.20
N LYS A 26 8.11 -9.36 -6.96
CA LYS A 26 7.58 -10.25 -5.93
C LYS A 26 6.56 -9.54 -5.06
N ILE A 27 5.50 -10.26 -4.69
CA ILE A 27 4.56 -9.83 -3.66
C ILE A 27 4.45 -10.93 -2.61
N ALA A 28 4.52 -10.54 -1.34
CA ALA A 28 4.44 -11.46 -0.21
C ALA A 28 3.46 -10.92 0.82
N PHE A 29 2.42 -11.70 1.13
CA PHE A 29 1.53 -11.40 2.25
C PHE A 29 2.32 -11.45 3.56
N LEU A 30 2.08 -10.49 4.44
CA LEU A 30 2.69 -10.42 5.75
C LEU A 30 1.63 -10.70 6.81
N LEU A 31 1.92 -11.63 7.71
CA LEU A 31 1.08 -11.96 8.88
C LEU A 31 1.20 -10.88 9.96
N LEU A 32 1.04 -9.62 9.56
CA LEU A 32 1.12 -8.44 10.40
C LEU A 32 0.05 -7.44 9.97
N GLY A 33 -0.56 -6.76 10.94
CA GLY A 33 -1.56 -5.74 10.65
C GLY A 33 -2.34 -5.38 11.90
N ALA A 34 -2.40 -4.08 12.19
CA ALA A 34 -3.18 -3.53 13.30
C ALA A 34 -4.54 -2.96 12.85
N ASP A 35 -4.69 -2.71 11.55
CA ASP A 35 -5.88 -2.06 11.03
C ASP A 35 -7.00 -3.06 10.72
N PHE A 36 -8.22 -2.64 11.03
CA PHE A 36 -9.43 -3.38 10.70
C PHE A 36 -9.53 -3.56 9.18
N ASN A 37 -10.00 -4.73 8.75
CA ASN A 37 -10.24 -5.04 7.33
C ASN A 37 -9.05 -4.79 6.37
N THR A 38 -7.83 -4.75 6.88
CA THR A 38 -6.64 -4.45 6.07
C THR A 38 -5.67 -5.63 6.02
N ALA A 39 -5.39 -6.13 4.83
CA ALA A 39 -4.30 -7.06 4.56
C ALA A 39 -3.02 -6.27 4.23
N VAL A 40 -1.87 -6.79 4.62
CA VAL A 40 -0.58 -6.13 4.42
C VAL A 40 0.35 -7.02 3.62
N TYR A 41 1.10 -6.40 2.71
CA TYR A 41 2.03 -7.08 1.83
C TYR A 41 3.37 -6.34 1.77
N ARG A 42 4.44 -7.09 1.55
CA ARG A 42 5.69 -6.56 1.00
C ARG A 42 5.65 -6.71 -0.52
N VAL A 43 5.94 -5.63 -1.22
CA VAL A 43 6.06 -5.59 -2.68
C VAL A 43 7.51 -5.27 -3.02
N THR A 44 8.20 -6.19 -3.68
CA THR A 44 9.53 -5.98 -4.22
C THR A 44 9.40 -5.67 -5.71
N THR A 45 9.92 -4.52 -6.12
CA THR A 45 9.94 -4.11 -7.53
C THR A 45 11.20 -4.60 -8.24
N ASN A 46 11.18 -4.64 -9.57
CA ASN A 46 12.30 -5.14 -10.39
C ASN A 46 13.61 -4.34 -10.26
N ASN A 47 13.56 -3.14 -9.66
CA ASN A 47 14.76 -2.36 -9.34
C ASN A 47 15.33 -2.68 -7.95
N GLY A 48 14.75 -3.67 -7.24
CA GLY A 48 15.15 -4.10 -5.91
C GLY A 48 14.54 -3.31 -4.75
N SER A 49 13.67 -2.33 -5.01
CA SER A 49 13.03 -1.53 -3.95
C SER A 49 11.85 -2.29 -3.33
N ASP A 50 11.80 -2.30 -2.01
CA ASP A 50 10.71 -2.86 -1.21
C ASP A 50 9.70 -1.76 -0.80
N TYR A 51 8.42 -2.06 -0.97
CA TYR A 51 7.29 -1.22 -0.59
C TYR A 51 6.36 -1.95 0.36
N PHE A 52 5.79 -1.19 1.29
CA PHE A 52 4.76 -1.65 2.21
C PHE A 52 3.39 -1.34 1.65
N LEU A 53 2.65 -2.38 1.25
CA LEU A 53 1.33 -2.25 0.67
C LEU A 53 0.26 -2.59 1.71
N LYS A 54 -0.72 -1.69 1.86
CA LYS A 54 -1.95 -1.94 2.61
C LYS A 54 -3.11 -2.11 1.64
N LEU A 55 -3.83 -3.21 1.76
CA LEU A 55 -5.05 -3.51 1.02
C LEU A 55 -6.22 -3.53 2.00
N THR A 56 -7.08 -2.52 1.93
CA THR A 56 -8.22 -2.38 2.83
C THR A 56 -9.52 -2.69 2.10
N SER A 57 -10.41 -3.48 2.72
CA SER A 57 -11.76 -3.75 2.22
C SER A 57 -12.80 -2.86 2.89
N GLY A 58 -13.90 -2.59 2.16
CA GLY A 58 -14.98 -1.72 2.62
C GLY A 58 -14.83 -0.27 2.17
N GLU A 59 -15.45 0.64 2.91
CA GLU A 59 -15.40 2.07 2.59
C GLU A 59 -13.99 2.64 2.75
N PHE A 60 -13.56 3.39 1.73
CA PHE A 60 -12.27 4.06 1.76
C PHE A 60 -12.34 5.35 2.56
N LEU A 61 -11.73 5.35 3.75
CA LEU A 61 -11.61 6.55 4.56
C LEU A 61 -10.49 7.45 4.03
N GLN A 62 -10.83 8.48 3.27
CA GLN A 62 -9.86 9.41 2.66
C GLN A 62 -8.89 10.03 3.68
N ALA A 63 -9.33 10.29 4.91
CA ALA A 63 -8.48 10.82 5.98
C ALA A 63 -7.28 9.92 6.31
N SER A 64 -7.38 8.61 6.06
CA SER A 64 -6.29 7.65 6.30
C SER A 64 -5.05 7.89 5.43
N VAL A 65 -5.20 8.60 4.31
CA VAL A 65 -4.10 8.97 3.40
C VAL A 65 -3.81 10.47 3.41
N SER A 66 -4.83 11.32 3.52
CA SER A 66 -4.64 12.78 3.45
C SER A 66 -3.99 13.36 4.71
N VAL A 67 -4.31 12.85 5.90
CA VAL A 67 -3.74 13.35 7.15
C VAL A 67 -2.24 13.04 7.25
N PRO A 68 -1.76 11.79 7.04
CA PRO A 68 -0.32 11.51 7.04
C PRO A 68 0.44 12.34 6.01
N LYS A 69 -0.13 12.52 4.81
CA LYS A 69 0.47 13.37 3.77
C LYS A 69 0.60 14.82 4.24
N TYR A 70 -0.47 15.39 4.79
CA TYR A 70 -0.47 16.76 5.29
C TYR A 70 0.57 16.98 6.40
N LEU A 71 0.71 16.02 7.34
CA LEU A 71 1.72 16.11 8.41
C LEU A 71 3.16 16.09 7.86
N VAL A 72 3.45 15.24 6.87
CA VAL A 72 4.75 15.22 6.19
C VAL A 72 4.99 16.52 5.43
N ASP A 73 3.97 17.05 4.75
CA ASP A 73 4.06 18.34 4.05
C ASP A 73 4.32 19.52 5.02
N LEU A 74 3.92 19.41 6.29
CA LEU A 74 4.29 20.33 7.38
C LEU A 74 5.70 20.11 7.96
N GLY A 75 6.43 19.11 7.47
CA GLY A 75 7.80 18.79 7.91
C GLY A 75 7.88 17.81 9.09
N ILE A 76 6.78 17.19 9.51
CA ILE A 76 6.78 16.16 10.56
C ILE A 76 7.34 14.86 9.98
N LYS A 77 8.49 14.42 10.49
CA LYS A 77 9.24 13.26 9.95
C LYS A 77 8.89 11.93 10.59
N GLN A 78 8.13 11.94 11.69
CA GLN A 78 7.77 10.76 12.48
C GLN A 78 6.53 10.03 11.93
N VAL A 79 6.05 10.44 10.76
CA VAL A 79 4.87 9.88 10.10
C VAL A 79 5.27 9.37 8.71
N ILE A 80 4.73 8.22 8.31
CA ILE A 80 4.94 7.66 6.99
C ILE A 80 3.74 8.03 6.12
N ALA A 81 3.96 8.92 5.15
CA ALA A 81 2.94 9.29 4.17
C ALA A 81 2.80 8.20 3.08
N PRO A 82 1.60 8.07 2.47
CA PRO A 82 1.41 7.20 1.32
C PRO A 82 2.20 7.71 0.11
N ILE A 83 2.53 6.79 -0.79
CA ILE A 83 3.10 7.12 -2.11
C ILE A 83 1.97 7.63 -3.00
N LEU A 84 2.24 8.66 -3.79
CA LEU A 84 1.27 9.20 -4.73
C LEU A 84 1.04 8.26 -5.90
N THR A 85 -0.19 8.29 -6.41
CA THR A 85 -0.50 7.63 -7.68
C THR A 85 -0.01 8.48 -8.84
N LYS A 86 -0.07 7.96 -10.07
CA LYS A 86 0.19 8.75 -11.29
C LYS A 86 -0.72 9.97 -11.43
N LEU A 87 -1.88 9.99 -10.76
CA LEU A 87 -2.85 11.07 -10.84
C LEU A 87 -2.69 12.11 -9.71
N GLY A 88 -1.75 11.89 -8.77
CA GLY A 88 -1.64 12.64 -7.52
C GLY A 88 -2.46 11.97 -6.44
#